data_AF-A0A6N7EHQ5-F1
#
_entry.id   AF-A0A6N7EHQ5-F1
#
_cell.length_a   1.000
_cell.length_b   1.000
_cell.length_c   1.000
_cell.angle_alpha   90.00
_cell.angle_beta   90.00
_cell.angle_gamma   90.00
#
_symmetry.space_group_name_H-M   'P 1'
#
loop_
_entity.id
_entity.type
_entity.pdbx_description
1 polymer ?
#
loop_
_entity_poly.entity_id
_entity_poly.type
_entity_poly.pdbx_seq_one_letter_code
_entity_poly.pdbx_strand_id
1 'polypeptide(L)'
;MGATDDARWIRTEGAMVAQTLDPDAVAAHLAGAGVVARLEWYPGTEHLLSVSVFTDEDGRLGTADASGAVTPGSGVAELADELGTAFDADVLMAGVHPEGRHEAPDWSITGEPPEVAVGPGARAATPADGIPEVVESEDTEHDARTVVVTSMAAHQVPLHATLLGRTVTAAEVELGGQPRRLVATTGPGRELGVLGWDPDAYPVLRLQVDDEDRTALLLTGPESGDDDADDGVALFSWAMRSRFVHGAATRVEGSDAERLATHVLGDDDDAVAFAAAVPGADADAVAHALTVPGAEGLAAFVAALGLPATVTEVLEGRADPGGLPGARAHEAER
;
A
#
# COMPACT_ATOMS: atom_id res chain seq x y z
N MET A 1 11.88 34.99 -10.00
CA MET A 1 12.79 34.37 -9.01
C MET A 1 11.91 33.54 -8.09
N GLY A 2 11.82 32.23 -8.19
CA GLY A 2 11.99 31.31 -9.31
C GLY A 2 10.77 30.38 -9.26
N ALA A 3 10.23 29.97 -10.41
CA ALA A 3 9.28 28.88 -10.44
C ALA A 3 10.06 27.63 -10.02
N THR A 4 9.67 26.97 -8.92
CA THR A 4 10.17 25.64 -8.60
C THR A 4 9.56 24.69 -9.63
N ASP A 5 10.45 24.03 -10.36
CA ASP A 5 10.19 23.06 -11.42
C ASP A 5 9.75 21.73 -10.76
N ASP A 6 8.69 21.76 -9.94
CA ASP A 6 8.17 20.59 -9.22
C ASP A 6 7.57 19.53 -10.17
N ALA A 7 7.48 19.82 -11.48
CA ALA A 7 6.88 18.96 -12.50
C ALA A 7 7.84 17.97 -13.19
N ARG A 8 9.04 17.71 -12.65
CA ARG A 8 10.09 16.93 -13.35
C ARG A 8 10.33 15.50 -12.83
N TRP A 9 9.96 15.19 -11.60
CA TRP A 9 10.31 13.91 -10.96
C TRP A 9 9.13 12.97 -10.89
N ILE A 10 9.34 11.73 -11.34
CA ILE A 10 8.37 10.64 -11.35
C ILE A 10 8.78 9.64 -10.26
N ARG A 11 7.83 9.18 -9.46
CA ARG A 11 8.02 8.05 -8.54
C ARG A 11 8.17 6.77 -9.36
N THR A 12 9.33 6.15 -9.26
CA THR A 12 9.60 4.85 -9.88
C THR A 12 9.75 3.80 -8.78
N GLU A 13 8.93 2.76 -8.88
CA GLU A 13 8.90 1.67 -7.90
C GLU A 13 9.70 0.45 -8.36
N GLY A 14 10.15 -0.31 -7.38
CA GLY A 14 10.80 -1.57 -7.60
C GLY A 14 10.88 -2.41 -6.34
N ALA A 15 11.41 -3.62 -6.49
CA ALA A 15 11.53 -4.59 -5.43
C ALA A 15 12.90 -5.27 -5.49
N MET A 16 13.42 -5.60 -4.30
CA MET A 16 14.62 -6.42 -4.11
C MET A 16 14.25 -7.70 -3.38
N VAL A 17 14.74 -8.83 -3.88
CA VAL A 17 14.56 -10.16 -3.26
C VAL A 17 15.91 -10.84 -3.11
N ALA A 18 16.27 -11.22 -1.89
CA ALA A 18 17.46 -12.04 -1.64
C ALA A 18 17.24 -12.96 -0.43
N GLN A 19 18.11 -13.94 -0.18
CA GLN A 19 18.00 -14.81 1.01
C GLN A 19 18.00 -14.02 2.33
N THR A 20 18.86 -13.01 2.40
CA THR A 20 19.02 -12.14 3.55
C THR A 20 19.28 -10.74 3.04
N LEU A 21 18.41 -9.80 3.41
CA LEU A 21 18.60 -8.38 3.16
C LEU A 21 18.59 -7.65 4.50
N ASP A 22 19.47 -6.66 4.62
CA ASP A 22 19.49 -5.71 5.71
C ASP A 22 19.04 -4.35 5.15
N PRO A 23 17.82 -3.87 5.45
CA PRO A 23 17.31 -2.59 4.97
C PRO A 23 18.23 -1.41 5.30
N ASP A 24 18.95 -1.46 6.42
CA ASP A 24 19.88 -0.38 6.80
C ASP A 24 21.14 -0.38 5.94
N ALA A 25 21.61 -1.57 5.54
CA ALA A 25 22.74 -1.70 4.61
C ALA A 25 22.36 -1.22 3.20
N VAL A 26 21.15 -1.54 2.73
CA VAL A 26 20.62 -1.02 1.45
C VAL A 26 20.48 0.50 1.50
N ALA A 27 19.92 1.05 2.59
CA ALA A 27 19.81 2.50 2.78
C ALA A 27 21.18 3.20 2.75
N ALA A 28 22.19 2.63 3.42
CA ALA A 28 23.54 3.17 3.43
C ALA A 28 24.20 3.12 2.04
N HIS A 29 23.94 2.07 1.27
CA HIS A 29 24.42 1.94 -0.10
C HIS A 29 23.82 3.03 -1.01
N LEU A 30 22.49 3.21 -0.96
CA LEU A 30 21.78 4.25 -1.71
C LEU A 30 22.25 5.66 -1.33
N ALA A 31 22.43 5.93 -0.03
CA ALA A 31 22.97 7.20 0.44
C ALA A 31 24.40 7.44 -0.08
N GLY A 32 25.24 6.40 -0.12
CA GLY A 32 26.60 6.45 -0.68
C GLY A 32 26.62 6.75 -2.19
N ALA A 33 25.61 6.27 -2.93
CA ALA A 33 25.39 6.61 -4.33
C ALA A 33 24.71 7.99 -4.53
N GLY A 34 24.36 8.68 -3.44
CA GLY A 34 23.67 9.95 -3.48
C GLY A 34 22.19 9.85 -3.90
N VAL A 35 21.61 8.66 -3.98
CA VAL A 35 20.24 8.42 -4.44
C VAL A 35 19.24 8.84 -3.37
N VAL A 36 18.20 9.58 -3.77
CA VAL A 36 17.05 9.83 -2.91
C VAL A 36 16.01 8.73 -3.13
N ALA A 37 15.63 8.05 -2.06
CA ALA A 37 14.80 6.85 -2.10
C ALA A 37 13.91 6.69 -0.86
N ARG A 38 12.93 5.79 -0.95
CA ARG A 38 12.16 5.25 0.16
C ARG A 38 12.28 3.73 0.09
N LEU A 39 12.57 3.13 1.25
CA LEU A 39 12.60 1.68 1.42
C LEU A 39 11.42 1.26 2.27
N GLU A 40 10.74 0.19 1.91
CA GLU A 40 9.60 -0.33 2.67
C GLU A 40 9.61 -1.85 2.82
N TRP A 41 9.29 -2.34 4.02
CA TRP A 41 9.24 -3.76 4.32
C TRP A 41 8.33 -4.06 5.52
N TYR A 42 7.83 -5.30 5.59
CA TYR A 42 7.21 -5.80 6.82
C TYR A 42 8.28 -6.37 7.75
N PRO A 43 8.16 -6.17 9.08
CA PRO A 43 9.05 -6.82 10.04
C PRO A 43 9.03 -8.35 9.86
N GLY A 44 10.20 -8.98 9.75
CA GLY A 44 10.34 -10.41 9.52
C GLY A 44 10.31 -10.85 8.04
N THR A 45 10.00 -9.93 7.11
CA THR A 45 10.06 -10.18 5.65
C THR A 45 11.20 -9.39 5.00
N GLU A 46 12.28 -9.08 5.72
CA GLU A 46 13.33 -8.18 5.23
C GLU A 46 13.95 -8.67 3.90
N HIS A 47 13.89 -9.96 3.64
CA HIS A 47 14.28 -10.62 2.38
C HIS A 47 13.49 -10.17 1.13
N LEU A 48 12.38 -9.45 1.32
CA LEU A 48 11.58 -8.76 0.30
C LEU A 48 11.46 -7.28 0.68
N LEU A 49 12.13 -6.42 -0.10
CA LEU A 49 12.23 -4.98 0.17
C LEU A 49 11.69 -4.18 -1.01
N SER A 50 10.72 -3.31 -0.78
CA SER A 50 10.28 -2.30 -1.75
C SER A 50 11.29 -1.15 -1.80
N VAL A 51 11.59 -0.67 -3.00
CA VAL A 51 12.48 0.45 -3.26
C VAL A 51 11.82 1.43 -4.21
N SER A 52 11.47 2.61 -3.71
CA SER A 52 10.94 3.71 -4.51
C SER A 52 11.99 4.79 -4.68
N VAL A 53 12.19 5.29 -5.90
CA VAL A 53 13.18 6.32 -6.25
C VAL A 53 12.56 7.41 -7.12
N PHE A 54 13.24 8.54 -7.27
CA PHE A 54 12.91 9.52 -8.30
C PHE A 54 13.57 9.21 -9.61
N THR A 55 12.83 9.38 -10.70
CA THR A 55 13.39 9.42 -12.05
C THR A 55 12.89 10.65 -12.81
N ASP A 56 13.71 11.25 -13.65
CA ASP A 56 13.21 12.21 -14.65
C ASP A 56 12.60 11.48 -15.86
N GLU A 57 12.09 12.23 -16.83
CA GLU A 57 11.47 11.69 -18.06
C GLU A 57 12.42 10.79 -18.88
N ASP A 58 13.73 10.94 -18.72
CA ASP A 58 14.76 10.12 -19.37
C ASP A 58 15.15 8.88 -18.53
N GLY A 59 14.47 8.64 -17.40
CA GLY A 59 14.74 7.51 -16.51
C GLY A 59 16.00 7.67 -15.65
N ARG A 60 16.48 8.90 -15.44
CA ARG A 60 17.68 9.19 -14.64
C ARG A 60 17.31 9.45 -13.19
N LEU A 61 18.08 8.87 -12.27
CA LEU A 61 17.80 8.89 -10.85
C LEU A 61 17.95 10.30 -10.25
N GLY A 62 17.04 10.67 -9.35
CA GLY A 62 17.22 11.85 -8.52
C GLY A 62 18.34 11.62 -7.50
N THR A 63 19.45 12.33 -7.65
CA THR A 63 20.59 12.27 -6.73
C THR A 63 20.77 13.59 -5.99
N ALA A 64 20.93 13.53 -4.67
CA ALA A 64 21.16 14.69 -3.83
C ALA A 64 22.64 14.82 -3.47
N ASP A 65 23.20 16.01 -3.69
CA ASP A 65 24.56 16.32 -3.25
C ASP A 65 24.61 16.68 -1.75
N ALA A 66 25.81 17.01 -1.24
CA ALA A 66 26.00 17.36 0.17
C ALA A 66 25.17 18.58 0.64
N SER A 67 24.78 19.46 -0.29
CA SER A 67 23.92 20.62 -0.01
C SER A 67 22.42 20.27 0.03
N GLY A 68 22.07 19.06 -0.42
CA GLY A 68 20.69 18.59 -0.50
C GLY A 68 19.96 19.03 -1.76
N ALA A 69 20.67 19.57 -2.76
CA ALA A 69 20.13 19.88 -4.07
C ALA A 69 20.03 18.60 -4.91
N VAL A 70 18.87 18.36 -5.53
CA VAL A 70 18.60 17.15 -6.31
C VAL A 70 18.85 17.39 -7.80
N THR A 71 19.64 16.52 -8.42
CA THR A 71 19.97 16.56 -9.85
C THR A 71 19.93 15.16 -10.48
N PRO A 72 19.69 15.06 -11.80
CA PRO A 72 19.70 13.76 -12.50
C PRO A 72 21.07 13.07 -12.45
N GLY A 73 21.08 11.81 -12.05
CA GLY A 73 22.25 10.96 -11.89
C GLY A 73 22.38 9.87 -12.97
N SER A 74 22.74 8.66 -12.53
CA SER A 74 22.77 7.42 -13.32
C SER A 74 21.36 6.96 -13.71
N GLY A 75 21.28 6.00 -14.63
CA GLY A 75 19.99 5.43 -15.05
C GLY A 75 19.46 4.41 -14.03
N VAL A 76 18.14 4.22 -14.02
CA VAL A 76 17.48 3.23 -13.13
C VAL A 76 18.01 1.80 -13.32
N ALA A 77 18.36 1.41 -14.55
CA ALA A 77 18.91 0.09 -14.85
C ALA A 77 20.31 -0.13 -14.24
N GLU A 78 21.15 0.92 -14.24
CA GLU A 78 22.48 0.86 -13.63
C GLU A 78 22.38 0.68 -12.11
N LEU A 79 21.43 1.36 -11.46
CA LEU A 79 21.15 1.14 -10.04
C LEU A 79 20.66 -0.29 -9.76
N ALA A 80 19.78 -0.84 -10.61
CA ALA A 80 19.30 -2.21 -10.45
C ALA A 80 20.46 -3.23 -10.53
N ASP A 81 21.38 -3.06 -11.47
CA ASP A 81 22.61 -3.87 -11.60
C ASP A 81 23.53 -3.74 -10.37
N GLU A 82 23.73 -2.51 -9.89
CA GLU A 82 24.55 -2.21 -8.72
C GLU A 82 23.98 -2.87 -7.45
N LEU A 83 22.68 -2.71 -7.19
CA LEU A 83 22.00 -3.32 -6.05
C LEU A 83 22.02 -4.85 -6.15
N GLY A 84 21.75 -5.41 -7.33
CA GLY A 84 21.76 -6.85 -7.54
C GLY A 84 23.15 -7.47 -7.37
N THR A 85 24.20 -6.72 -7.66
CA THR A 85 25.60 -7.15 -7.43
C THR A 85 26.02 -6.99 -5.97
N ALA A 86 25.69 -5.86 -5.35
CA ALA A 86 26.11 -5.53 -3.99
C ALA A 86 25.46 -6.43 -2.94
N PHE A 87 24.23 -6.86 -3.17
CA PHE A 87 23.42 -7.61 -2.19
C PHE A 87 23.12 -9.05 -2.61
N ASP A 88 23.64 -9.51 -3.77
CA ASP A 88 23.29 -10.80 -4.36
C ASP A 88 21.75 -10.99 -4.44
N ALA A 89 21.09 -9.92 -4.87
CA ALA A 89 19.64 -9.81 -4.91
C ALA A 89 19.13 -9.88 -6.36
N ASP A 90 17.90 -10.38 -6.50
CA ASP A 90 17.11 -10.17 -7.69
C ASP A 90 16.40 -8.82 -7.54
N VAL A 91 16.61 -7.93 -8.51
CA VAL A 91 16.10 -6.57 -8.47
C VAL A 91 15.21 -6.34 -9.69
N LEU A 92 14.05 -5.74 -9.45
CA LEU A 92 13.14 -5.29 -10.49
C LEU A 92 12.86 -3.81 -10.24
N MET A 93 13.15 -2.94 -11.20
CA MET A 93 12.87 -1.50 -11.10
C MET A 93 12.15 -1.05 -12.38
N ALA A 94 11.04 -0.33 -12.26
CA ALA A 94 10.27 0.15 -13.42
C ALA A 94 9.85 -0.94 -14.43
N GLY A 95 9.66 -2.19 -13.98
CA GLY A 95 9.39 -3.32 -14.87
C GLY A 95 10.59 -3.82 -15.69
N VAL A 96 11.80 -3.27 -15.45
CA VAL A 96 13.06 -3.64 -16.11
C VAL A 96 13.90 -4.49 -15.17
N HIS A 97 14.40 -5.61 -15.69
CA HIS A 97 15.38 -6.45 -15.02
C HIS A 97 16.82 -6.07 -15.41
N PRO A 98 17.80 -6.22 -14.51
CA PRO A 98 19.22 -6.07 -14.83
C PRO A 98 19.66 -6.97 -16.00
N GLU A 99 20.51 -6.47 -16.91
CA GLU A 99 20.90 -7.21 -18.13
C GLU A 99 21.52 -8.58 -17.79
N GLY A 100 20.97 -9.66 -18.36
CA GLY A 100 21.45 -11.02 -18.14
C GLY A 100 20.90 -11.72 -16.89
N ARG A 101 19.95 -11.11 -16.17
CA ARG A 101 19.12 -11.75 -15.15
C ARG A 101 17.65 -11.49 -15.49
N HIS A 102 16.89 -12.55 -15.79
CA HIS A 102 15.49 -12.52 -16.28
C HIS A 102 15.30 -11.94 -17.69
N GLU A 103 15.34 -12.81 -18.70
CA GLU A 103 14.62 -12.51 -19.95
C GLU A 103 13.12 -12.75 -19.66
N ALA A 104 12.31 -11.69 -19.69
CA ALA A 104 10.86 -11.84 -19.64
C ALA A 104 10.45 -12.76 -20.79
N PRO A 105 9.84 -13.92 -20.51
CA PRO A 105 9.55 -14.81 -21.59
C PRO A 105 8.38 -14.28 -22.44
N ASP A 106 8.36 -14.67 -23.72
CA ASP A 106 7.24 -14.37 -24.61
C ASP A 106 5.95 -14.97 -24.02
N TRP A 107 5.07 -14.11 -23.51
CA TRP A 107 3.79 -14.47 -22.88
C TRP A 107 2.73 -14.79 -23.93
N SER A 108 3.11 -15.41 -25.05
CA SER A 108 2.15 -15.89 -26.03
C SER A 108 1.39 -17.08 -25.45
N ILE A 109 0.07 -16.91 -25.26
CA ILE A 109 -0.89 -17.94 -24.78
C ILE A 109 -0.83 -19.24 -25.64
N THR A 110 -0.22 -19.17 -26.82
CA THR A 110 -0.09 -20.26 -27.78
C THR A 110 1.20 -21.09 -27.66
N GLY A 111 2.13 -20.71 -26.78
CA GLY A 111 3.39 -21.44 -26.54
C GLY A 111 3.32 -22.42 -25.37
N GLU A 112 4.27 -23.38 -25.31
CA GLU A 112 4.57 -24.06 -24.05
C GLU A 112 4.93 -23.00 -23.00
N PRO A 113 4.48 -23.13 -21.74
CA PRO A 113 4.79 -22.16 -20.71
C PRO A 113 6.32 -22.02 -20.63
N PRO A 114 6.84 -20.80 -20.78
CA PRO A 114 8.27 -20.58 -20.77
C PRO A 114 8.84 -21.01 -19.41
N GLU A 115 10.05 -21.59 -19.40
CA GLU A 115 10.79 -21.77 -18.16
C GLU A 115 11.04 -20.39 -17.54
N VAL A 116 10.33 -20.09 -16.44
CA VAL A 116 10.59 -18.90 -15.64
C VAL A 116 11.95 -19.11 -14.97
N ALA A 117 12.99 -18.51 -15.54
CA ALA A 117 14.30 -18.49 -14.93
C ALA A 117 14.27 -17.53 -13.73
N VAL A 118 13.79 -17.99 -12.56
CA VAL A 118 13.89 -17.29 -11.27
C VAL A 118 15.37 -17.02 -10.96
N GLY A 119 15.69 -15.87 -10.38
CA GLY A 119 17.08 -15.44 -10.26
C GLY A 119 17.75 -16.17 -9.12
N PRO A 120 19.08 -16.13 -9.01
CA PRO A 120 19.79 -16.80 -7.93
C PRO A 120 19.27 -16.34 -6.57
N GLY A 121 18.92 -15.06 -6.40
CA GLY A 121 18.40 -14.52 -5.13
C GLY A 121 17.05 -15.09 -4.73
N ALA A 122 16.06 -15.05 -5.61
CA ALA A 122 14.71 -15.55 -5.39
C ALA A 122 14.68 -17.10 -5.33
N ARG A 123 15.51 -17.80 -6.12
CA ARG A 123 15.67 -19.27 -5.99
C ARG A 123 16.22 -19.65 -4.62
N ALA A 124 17.17 -18.87 -4.12
CA ALA A 124 17.80 -19.12 -2.85
C ALA A 124 16.88 -18.73 -1.67
N ALA A 125 16.03 -17.72 -1.82
CA ALA A 125 14.98 -17.34 -0.87
C ALA A 125 13.76 -18.29 -0.87
N THR A 126 13.59 -19.09 -1.92
CA THR A 126 12.53 -20.10 -1.98
C THR A 126 12.84 -21.22 -0.97
N PRO A 127 11.88 -21.61 -0.10
CA PRO A 127 12.06 -22.74 0.82
C PRO A 127 12.49 -24.02 0.09
N ALA A 128 13.26 -24.89 0.76
CA ALA A 128 13.73 -26.15 0.17
C ALA A 128 12.60 -27.07 -0.32
N ASP A 129 11.38 -26.87 0.18
CA ASP A 129 10.16 -27.60 -0.18
C ASP A 129 9.44 -27.01 -1.42
N GLY A 130 10.03 -26.00 -2.08
CA GLY A 130 9.49 -25.33 -3.27
C GLY A 130 8.74 -24.03 -2.94
N ILE A 131 8.22 -23.36 -3.98
CA ILE A 131 7.21 -22.31 -3.78
C ILE A 131 5.99 -23.03 -3.19
N PRO A 132 5.45 -22.62 -2.03
CA PRO A 132 4.22 -23.20 -1.52
C PRO A 132 3.19 -23.16 -2.65
N GLU A 133 2.57 -24.31 -2.93
CA GLU A 133 1.42 -24.39 -3.84
C GLU A 133 0.48 -23.25 -3.47
N VAL A 134 0.08 -22.40 -4.43
CA VAL A 134 -0.91 -21.34 -4.18
C VAL A 134 -2.07 -22.04 -3.52
N VAL A 135 -2.19 -21.86 -2.21
CA VAL A 135 -3.08 -22.67 -1.41
C VAL A 135 -4.47 -22.22 -1.79
N GLU A 136 -5.14 -22.96 -2.67
CA GLU A 136 -6.59 -22.87 -2.88
C GLU A 136 -7.36 -23.37 -1.63
N SER A 137 -6.67 -23.55 -0.49
CA SER A 137 -7.35 -23.74 0.78
C SER A 137 -8.15 -22.48 1.07
N GLU A 138 -9.45 -22.66 1.32
CA GLU A 138 -10.27 -21.63 1.95
C GLU A 138 -9.45 -21.03 3.09
N ASP A 139 -9.19 -19.73 3.03
CA ASP A 139 -8.36 -19.00 3.99
C ASP A 139 -9.02 -19.02 5.38
N THR A 140 -8.92 -20.15 6.04
CA THR A 140 -9.68 -20.50 7.24
C THR A 140 -8.88 -20.19 8.51
N GLU A 141 -7.63 -19.75 8.35
CA GLU A 141 -6.71 -19.44 9.44
C GLU A 141 -6.59 -17.93 9.70
N HIS A 142 -6.68 -17.05 8.68
CA HIS A 142 -6.57 -15.60 8.90
C HIS A 142 -7.87 -15.00 9.42
N ASP A 143 -7.94 -14.80 10.74
CA ASP A 143 -9.07 -14.12 11.39
C ASP A 143 -8.93 -12.59 11.30
N ALA A 144 -9.67 -12.02 10.36
CA ALA A 144 -9.71 -10.57 10.14
C ALA A 144 -10.97 -9.93 10.73
N ARG A 145 -10.79 -8.71 11.26
CA ARG A 145 -11.87 -7.79 11.64
C ARG A 145 -11.90 -6.66 10.62
N THR A 146 -13.02 -6.51 9.92
CA THR A 146 -13.14 -5.56 8.81
C THR A 146 -14.29 -4.61 9.07
N VAL A 147 -14.07 -3.31 8.83
CA VAL A 147 -15.11 -2.28 8.78
C VAL A 147 -14.98 -1.53 7.47
N VAL A 148 -16.07 -1.48 6.70
CA VAL A 148 -16.15 -0.75 5.44
C VAL A 148 -17.05 0.47 5.61
N VAL A 149 -16.57 1.62 5.13
CA VAL A 149 -17.31 2.88 5.01
C VAL A 149 -17.71 3.04 3.54
N THR A 150 -19.01 3.16 3.29
CA THR A 150 -19.57 3.16 1.93
C THR A 150 -20.87 3.97 1.84
N SER A 151 -21.22 4.42 0.62
CA SER A 151 -22.53 4.98 0.28
C SER A 151 -23.58 3.94 -0.14
N MET A 152 -23.22 2.64 -0.13
CA MET A 152 -24.09 1.51 -0.47
C MET A 152 -25.48 1.67 0.15
N ALA A 153 -26.54 1.10 -0.44
CA ALA A 153 -27.90 1.12 0.10
C ALA A 153 -28.19 -0.03 1.09
N ALA A 154 -29.10 0.17 2.06
CA ALA A 154 -29.27 -0.76 3.20
C ALA A 154 -29.73 -2.15 2.76
N HIS A 155 -30.46 -2.21 1.64
CA HIS A 155 -31.01 -3.44 1.09
C HIS A 155 -29.94 -4.34 0.45
N GLN A 156 -28.72 -3.83 0.20
CA GLN A 156 -27.60 -4.61 -0.33
C GLN A 156 -26.85 -5.37 0.78
N VAL A 157 -26.96 -4.96 2.06
CA VAL A 157 -26.26 -5.62 3.18
C VAL A 157 -26.56 -7.13 3.30
N PRO A 158 -27.82 -7.59 3.22
CA PRO A 158 -28.11 -9.03 3.26
C PRO A 158 -27.45 -9.82 2.12
N LEU A 159 -27.31 -9.24 0.93
CA LEU A 159 -26.61 -9.89 -0.18
C LEU A 159 -25.14 -10.11 0.15
N HIS A 160 -24.47 -9.10 0.74
CA HIS A 160 -23.09 -9.26 1.20
C HIS A 160 -22.95 -10.32 2.29
N ALA A 161 -23.89 -10.41 3.23
CA ALA A 161 -23.91 -11.49 4.23
C ALA A 161 -23.96 -12.87 3.57
N THR A 162 -24.86 -13.07 2.60
CA THR A 162 -24.98 -14.33 1.85
C THR A 162 -23.74 -14.62 1.00
N LEU A 163 -23.18 -13.62 0.30
CA LEU A 163 -21.97 -13.79 -0.53
C LEU A 163 -20.73 -14.17 0.30
N LEU A 164 -20.63 -13.62 1.51
CA LEU A 164 -19.56 -13.93 2.45
C LEU A 164 -19.83 -15.21 3.26
N GLY A 165 -21.07 -15.72 3.25
CA GLY A 165 -21.48 -16.88 4.05
C GLY A 165 -21.45 -16.65 5.56
N ARG A 166 -21.47 -15.39 6.02
CA ARG A 166 -21.37 -15.01 7.44
C ARG A 166 -22.20 -13.79 7.80
N THR A 167 -22.38 -13.58 9.11
CA THR A 167 -23.11 -12.43 9.64
C THR A 167 -22.39 -11.13 9.28
N VAL A 168 -23.13 -10.18 8.71
CA VAL A 168 -22.66 -8.82 8.44
C VAL A 168 -23.47 -7.84 9.27
N THR A 169 -22.78 -6.95 9.97
CA THR A 169 -23.42 -5.90 10.76
C THR A 169 -23.36 -4.57 10.02
N ALA A 170 -24.50 -3.88 9.92
CA ALA A 170 -24.58 -2.56 9.30
C ALA A 170 -25.05 -1.50 10.29
N ALA A 171 -24.44 -0.32 10.24
CA ALA A 171 -24.85 0.86 10.99
C ALA A 171 -24.83 2.10 10.08
N GLU A 172 -25.75 3.03 10.30
CA GLU A 172 -25.74 4.33 9.60
C GLU A 172 -25.01 5.37 10.43
N VAL A 173 -24.19 6.17 9.78
CA VAL A 173 -23.42 7.26 10.39
C VAL A 173 -23.53 8.50 9.50
N GLU A 174 -23.60 9.67 10.13
CA GLU A 174 -23.58 10.95 9.42
C GLU A 174 -22.15 11.49 9.41
N LEU A 175 -21.56 11.61 8.22
CA LEU A 175 -20.21 12.15 8.01
C LEU A 175 -20.32 13.37 7.10
N GLY A 176 -19.84 14.53 7.55
CA GLY A 176 -19.92 15.77 6.78
C GLY A 176 -21.34 16.19 6.39
N GLY A 177 -22.36 15.77 7.15
CA GLY A 177 -23.78 15.98 6.84
C GLY A 177 -24.33 15.11 5.71
N GLN A 178 -23.62 14.03 5.35
CA GLN A 178 -24.06 13.02 4.42
C GLN A 178 -24.20 11.67 5.13
N PRO A 179 -25.27 10.91 4.87
CA PRO A 179 -25.38 9.55 5.37
C PRO A 179 -24.31 8.67 4.71
N ARG A 180 -23.65 7.87 5.55
CA ARG A 180 -22.74 6.79 5.18
C ARG A 180 -23.14 5.54 5.94
N ARG A 181 -22.75 4.38 5.40
CA ARG A 181 -22.95 3.09 6.06
C ARG A 181 -21.62 2.51 6.48
N LEU A 182 -21.58 2.06 7.73
CA LEU A 182 -20.55 1.18 8.25
C LEU A 182 -21.03 -0.25 8.07
N VAL A 183 -20.23 -1.07 7.41
CA VAL A 183 -20.48 -2.50 7.21
C VAL A 183 -19.34 -3.26 7.85
N ALA A 184 -19.63 -4.06 8.87
CA ALA A 184 -18.64 -4.70 9.70
C ALA A 184 -18.80 -6.22 9.71
N THR A 185 -17.69 -6.93 9.68
CA THR A 185 -17.62 -8.38 9.79
C THR A 185 -16.37 -8.81 10.56
N THR A 186 -16.45 -9.97 11.20
CA THR A 186 -15.33 -10.61 11.90
C THR A 186 -15.32 -12.09 11.56
N GLY A 187 -14.15 -12.71 11.48
CA GLY A 187 -14.00 -14.14 11.27
C GLY A 187 -13.01 -14.48 10.16
N PRO A 188 -12.69 -15.77 10.00
CA PRO A 188 -11.81 -16.25 8.94
C PRO A 188 -12.44 -16.12 7.55
N GLY A 189 -11.62 -16.14 6.51
CA GLY A 189 -12.06 -16.28 5.12
C GLY A 189 -12.20 -14.96 4.36
N ARG A 190 -13.00 -15.02 3.27
CA ARG A 190 -13.14 -13.93 2.28
C ARG A 190 -13.41 -12.57 2.93
N GLU A 191 -12.61 -11.60 2.54
CA GLU A 191 -12.67 -10.24 3.05
C GLU A 191 -13.88 -9.47 2.49
N LEU A 192 -14.55 -8.73 3.36
CA LEU A 192 -15.53 -7.73 2.96
C LEU A 192 -14.78 -6.63 2.20
N GLY A 193 -15.23 -6.27 0.99
CA GLY A 193 -14.56 -5.26 0.17
C GLY A 193 -13.97 -5.75 -1.14
N VAL A 194 -13.78 -7.06 -1.33
CA VAL A 194 -13.02 -7.62 -2.47
C VAL A 194 -13.88 -7.87 -3.71
N LEU A 195 -15.19 -8.06 -3.59
CA LEU A 195 -16.08 -8.38 -4.72
C LEU A 195 -17.50 -7.79 -4.53
N GLY A 196 -18.14 -7.43 -5.64
CA GLY A 196 -19.60 -7.28 -5.72
C GLY A 196 -20.19 -5.94 -5.29
N TRP A 197 -19.41 -4.85 -5.33
CA TRP A 197 -19.94 -3.50 -5.09
C TRP A 197 -20.67 -2.97 -6.32
N ASP A 198 -21.88 -2.46 -6.11
CA ASP A 198 -22.58 -1.66 -7.11
C ASP A 198 -21.84 -0.33 -7.33
N PRO A 199 -21.84 0.24 -8.55
CA PRO A 199 -21.30 1.57 -8.81
C PRO A 199 -21.73 2.66 -7.82
N ASP A 200 -22.92 2.56 -7.23
CA ASP A 200 -23.42 3.52 -6.23
C ASP A 200 -22.81 3.39 -4.82
N ALA A 201 -22.05 2.32 -4.56
CA ALA A 201 -21.39 2.07 -3.28
C ALA A 201 -20.05 2.79 -3.12
N TYR A 202 -19.50 3.34 -4.20
CA TYR A 202 -18.21 4.01 -4.20
C TYR A 202 -18.31 5.48 -3.75
N PRO A 203 -17.24 6.04 -3.13
CA PRO A 203 -16.00 5.36 -2.77
C PRO A 203 -16.19 4.35 -1.62
N VAL A 204 -15.40 3.27 -1.65
CA VAL A 204 -15.39 2.22 -0.63
C VAL A 204 -14.08 2.31 0.14
N LEU A 205 -14.14 2.70 1.40
CA LEU A 205 -13.00 2.66 2.31
C LEU A 205 -13.12 1.42 3.21
N ARG A 206 -12.17 0.51 3.09
CA ARG A 206 -12.05 -0.69 3.94
C ARG A 206 -10.95 -0.48 4.97
N LEU A 207 -11.30 -0.69 6.23
CA LEU A 207 -10.37 -0.82 7.34
C LEU A 207 -10.34 -2.28 7.77
N GLN A 208 -9.15 -2.84 7.91
CA GLN A 208 -8.97 -4.23 8.31
C GLN A 208 -7.88 -4.36 9.37
N VAL A 209 -8.10 -5.28 10.30
CA VAL A 209 -7.11 -5.69 11.30
C VAL A 209 -7.13 -7.20 11.41
N ASP A 210 -6.00 -7.83 11.16
CA ASP A 210 -5.72 -9.23 11.45
C ASP A 210 -4.65 -9.31 12.54
N ASP A 211 -3.98 -10.45 12.69
CA ASP A 211 -2.91 -10.65 13.67
C ASP A 211 -1.57 -10.03 13.25
N GLU A 212 -1.37 -9.81 11.95
CA GLU A 212 -0.12 -9.31 11.37
C GLU A 212 -0.16 -7.79 11.17
N ASP A 213 -1.29 -7.25 10.72
CA ASP A 213 -1.39 -5.88 10.23
C ASP A 213 -2.70 -5.16 10.55
N ARG A 214 -2.66 -3.85 10.38
CA ARG A 214 -3.79 -2.93 10.27
C ARG A 214 -3.66 -2.26 8.91
N THR A 215 -4.69 -2.35 8.09
CA THR A 215 -4.67 -1.79 6.75
C THR A 215 -5.87 -0.89 6.47
N ALA A 216 -5.66 0.12 5.63
CA ALA A 216 -6.70 0.92 5.01
C ALA A 216 -6.58 0.76 3.49
N LEU A 217 -7.68 0.39 2.84
CA LEU A 217 -7.78 0.27 1.39
C LEU A 217 -8.92 1.17 0.91
N LEU A 218 -8.64 2.08 0.00
CA LEU A 218 -9.62 2.89 -0.69
C LEU A 218 -9.80 2.40 -2.11
N LEU A 219 -11.05 2.14 -2.48
CA LEU A 219 -11.46 1.93 -3.85
C LEU A 219 -12.30 3.14 -4.27
N THR A 220 -11.84 3.89 -5.26
CA THR A 220 -12.51 5.12 -5.73
C THR A 220 -13.70 4.84 -6.66
N GLY A 221 -13.70 3.68 -7.33
CA GLY A 221 -14.80 3.17 -8.17
C GLY A 221 -14.42 2.99 -9.64
N PRO A 222 -15.21 2.22 -10.41
CA PRO A 222 -14.98 2.09 -11.84
C PRO A 222 -15.30 3.41 -12.54
N GLU A 223 -14.41 3.88 -13.41
CA GLU A 223 -14.59 5.13 -14.13
C GLU A 223 -15.92 5.18 -14.92
N SER A 224 -16.52 6.37 -14.92
CA SER A 224 -17.59 6.72 -15.85
C SER A 224 -17.02 7.50 -17.04
N GLY A 225 -16.15 6.88 -17.83
CA GLY A 225 -15.84 7.28 -19.21
C GLY A 225 -14.38 7.64 -19.54
N ASP A 226 -13.87 7.02 -20.62
CA ASP A 226 -12.79 7.33 -21.59
C ASP A 226 -11.54 8.19 -21.24
N ASP A 227 -11.37 8.76 -20.05
CA ASP A 227 -10.11 9.36 -19.64
C ASP A 227 -9.34 8.32 -18.82
N ASP A 228 -8.15 7.90 -19.27
CA ASP A 228 -7.25 6.95 -18.57
C ASP A 228 -6.70 7.50 -17.22
N ALA A 229 -7.54 8.06 -16.36
CA ALA A 229 -7.15 8.72 -15.12
C ALA A 229 -7.16 7.72 -13.95
N ASP A 230 -6.07 6.96 -13.83
CA ASP A 230 -5.66 6.10 -12.71
C ASP A 230 -6.81 5.47 -11.90
N ASP A 231 -7.00 4.15 -12.03
CA ASP A 231 -7.73 3.31 -11.08
C ASP A 231 -7.17 3.54 -9.66
N GLY A 232 -7.66 4.58 -8.97
CA GLY A 232 -7.02 5.10 -7.77
C GLY A 232 -7.29 4.19 -6.59
N VAL A 233 -6.44 3.18 -6.41
CA VAL A 233 -6.38 2.38 -5.20
C VAL A 233 -5.37 3.00 -4.27
N ALA A 234 -5.82 3.54 -3.13
CA ALA A 234 -4.90 3.93 -2.05
C ALA A 234 -4.85 2.78 -1.02
N LEU A 235 -3.65 2.31 -0.70
CA LEU A 235 -3.44 1.24 0.29
C LEU A 235 -2.41 1.71 1.31
N PHE A 236 -2.77 1.61 2.59
CA PHE A 236 -1.86 1.93 3.67
C PHE A 236 -1.79 0.79 4.69
N SER A 237 -0.59 0.50 5.18
CA SER A 237 -0.30 -0.49 6.22
C SER A 237 0.38 0.18 7.41
N TRP A 238 -0.15 -0.05 8.61
CA TRP A 238 0.45 0.45 9.85
C TRP A 238 1.51 -0.49 10.45
N ALA A 239 1.67 -1.71 9.95
CA ALA A 239 2.78 -2.59 10.31
C ALA A 239 4.01 -2.37 9.41
N MET A 240 3.82 -1.88 8.19
CA MET A 240 4.90 -1.60 7.25
C MET A 240 5.89 -0.59 7.84
N ARG A 241 7.18 -0.89 7.70
CA ARG A 241 8.27 0.01 8.05
C ARG A 241 8.70 0.74 6.80
N SER A 242 8.85 2.05 6.92
CA SER A 242 9.40 2.89 5.87
C SER A 242 10.69 3.57 6.34
N ARG A 243 11.62 3.76 5.41
CA ARG A 243 12.86 4.50 5.63
C ARG A 243 13.18 5.38 4.43
N PHE A 244 13.24 6.69 4.67
CA PHE A 244 13.69 7.64 3.67
C PHE A 244 15.22 7.72 3.62
N VAL A 245 15.76 7.79 2.41
CA VAL A 245 17.16 8.02 2.08
C VAL A 245 17.22 9.35 1.34
N HIS A 246 17.98 10.32 1.85
CA HIS A 246 18.05 11.68 1.29
C HIS A 246 19.34 11.91 0.47
N GLY A 247 19.86 10.86 -0.17
CA GLY A 247 21.13 10.88 -0.88
C GLY A 247 22.32 11.27 0.00
N ALA A 248 23.25 12.07 -0.55
CA ALA A 248 24.47 12.48 0.14
C ALA A 248 24.28 13.75 1.00
N ALA A 249 23.04 14.21 1.20
CA ALA A 249 22.74 15.44 1.92
C ALA A 249 23.28 15.42 3.35
N THR A 250 24.12 16.39 3.68
CA THR A 250 24.69 16.52 5.05
C THR A 250 23.76 17.23 6.01
N ARG A 251 22.83 18.02 5.47
CA ARG A 251 21.72 18.65 6.18
C ARG A 251 20.43 18.32 5.44
N VAL A 252 19.59 17.52 6.08
CA VAL A 252 18.32 17.06 5.51
C VAL A 252 17.23 18.11 5.69
N GLU A 253 17.10 18.68 6.89
CA GLU A 253 16.02 19.61 7.23
C GLU A 253 16.03 20.87 6.33
N GLY A 254 14.93 21.07 5.61
CA GLY A 254 14.68 22.16 4.67
C GLY A 254 15.35 21.99 3.30
N SER A 255 15.94 20.82 3.00
CA SER A 255 16.57 20.54 1.71
C SER A 255 15.55 20.14 0.63
N ASP A 256 15.94 20.27 -0.64
CA ASP A 256 15.12 19.77 -1.75
C ASP A 256 14.98 18.23 -1.67
N ALA A 257 16.03 17.53 -1.23
CA ALA A 257 16.01 16.08 -1.03
C ALA A 257 15.00 15.62 0.03
N GLU A 258 14.84 16.36 1.14
CA GLU A 258 13.79 16.10 2.13
C GLU A 258 12.41 16.38 1.54
N ARG A 259 12.24 17.56 0.94
CA ARG A 259 10.95 17.98 0.38
C ARG A 259 10.45 17.01 -0.69
N LEU A 260 11.32 16.59 -1.60
CA LEU A 260 10.99 15.60 -2.63
C LEU A 260 10.73 14.22 -2.02
N ALA A 261 11.56 13.76 -1.07
CA ALA A 261 11.36 12.47 -0.38
C ALA A 261 9.96 12.37 0.22
N THR A 262 9.51 13.41 0.91
CA THR A 262 8.15 13.44 1.46
C THR A 262 7.09 13.61 0.38
N HIS A 263 7.25 14.56 -0.53
CA HIS A 263 6.18 14.91 -1.46
C HIS A 263 5.94 13.85 -2.55
N VAL A 264 7.00 13.25 -3.08
CA VAL A 264 6.91 12.35 -4.24
C VAL A 264 7.04 10.87 -3.85
N LEU A 265 7.76 10.53 -2.76
CA LEU A 265 7.82 9.15 -2.27
C LEU A 265 6.98 8.91 -1.01
N GLY A 266 6.46 9.97 -0.37
CA GLY A 266 5.62 9.84 0.81
C GLY A 266 4.20 9.37 0.48
N ASP A 267 3.36 9.36 1.51
CA ASP A 267 1.96 8.92 1.45
C ASP A 267 1.00 10.13 1.34
N ASP A 268 1.49 11.29 0.88
CA ASP A 268 0.72 12.53 0.82
C ASP A 268 -0.48 12.40 -0.13
N ASP A 269 -0.28 11.79 -1.30
CA ASP A 269 -1.34 11.55 -2.29
C ASP A 269 -2.39 10.57 -1.76
N ASP A 270 -1.95 9.50 -1.09
CA ASP A 270 -2.86 8.55 -0.42
C ASP A 270 -3.65 9.22 0.71
N ALA A 271 -3.00 10.06 1.53
CA ALA A 271 -3.67 10.83 2.59
C ALA A 271 -4.75 11.75 2.02
N VAL A 272 -4.45 12.44 0.91
CA VAL A 272 -5.41 13.28 0.18
C VAL A 272 -6.57 12.44 -0.35
N ALA A 273 -6.29 11.29 -0.94
CA ALA A 273 -7.31 10.38 -1.47
C ALA A 273 -8.24 9.87 -0.35
N PHE A 274 -7.68 9.40 0.77
CA PHE A 274 -8.45 8.96 1.94
C PHE A 274 -9.33 10.08 2.52
N ALA A 275 -8.78 11.29 2.68
CA ALA A 275 -9.53 12.42 3.20
C ALA A 275 -10.65 12.86 2.25
N ALA A 276 -10.42 12.82 0.93
CA ALA A 276 -11.41 13.17 -0.08
C ALA A 276 -12.58 12.16 -0.15
N ALA A 277 -12.31 10.88 0.12
CA ALA A 277 -13.32 9.82 0.08
C ALA A 277 -14.38 9.93 1.19
N VAL A 278 -14.04 10.54 2.34
CA VAL A 278 -14.92 10.63 3.52
C VAL A 278 -15.33 12.09 3.78
N PRO A 279 -16.61 12.45 3.58
CA PRO A 279 -17.06 13.83 3.80
C PRO A 279 -16.84 14.29 5.24
N GLY A 280 -16.22 15.46 5.39
CA GLY A 280 -15.94 16.04 6.69
C GLY A 280 -14.71 15.48 7.40
N ALA A 281 -13.92 14.62 6.75
CA ALA A 281 -12.61 14.23 7.25
C ALA A 281 -11.66 15.42 7.37
N ASP A 282 -10.79 15.38 8.38
CA ASP A 282 -9.72 16.35 8.59
C ASP A 282 -8.46 15.86 7.85
N ALA A 283 -8.15 16.50 6.72
CA ALA A 283 -7.05 16.08 5.84
C ALA A 283 -5.67 16.13 6.53
N ASP A 284 -5.42 17.14 7.35
CA ASP A 284 -4.15 17.28 8.08
C ASP A 284 -4.03 16.18 9.15
N ALA A 285 -5.13 15.85 9.82
CA ALA A 285 -5.18 14.78 10.80
C ALA A 285 -5.05 13.39 10.14
N VAL A 286 -5.60 13.20 8.94
CA VAL A 286 -5.45 11.97 8.14
C VAL A 286 -3.97 11.78 7.79
N ALA A 287 -3.32 12.78 7.21
CA ALA A 287 -1.89 12.73 6.88
C ALA A 287 -1.04 12.44 8.13
N HIS A 288 -1.34 13.08 9.26
CA HIS A 288 -0.63 12.80 10.51
C HIS A 288 -0.82 11.36 10.98
N ALA A 289 -2.02 10.80 10.88
CA ALA A 289 -2.30 9.44 11.33
C ALA A 289 -1.54 8.36 10.54
N LEU A 290 -1.22 8.61 9.26
CA LEU A 290 -0.37 7.72 8.47
C LEU A 290 1.09 7.72 8.96
N THR A 291 1.55 8.78 9.63
CA THR A 291 2.92 8.83 10.19
C THR A 291 3.06 8.13 11.54
N VAL A 292 1.94 7.74 12.18
CA VAL A 292 1.93 7.12 13.50
C VAL A 292 1.81 5.59 13.34
N PRO A 293 2.73 4.78 13.87
CA PRO A 293 2.70 3.34 13.64
C PRO A 293 1.63 2.60 14.46
N GLY A 294 1.21 1.44 13.95
CA GLY A 294 0.37 0.47 14.66
C GLY A 294 -1.03 0.97 15.06
N ALA A 295 -1.53 0.43 16.19
CA ALA A 295 -2.90 0.68 16.67
C ALA A 295 -3.20 2.16 16.97
N GLU A 296 -2.19 2.93 17.38
CA GLU A 296 -2.35 4.36 17.65
C GLU A 296 -2.60 5.14 16.36
N GLY A 297 -1.90 4.79 15.27
CA GLY A 297 -2.12 5.37 13.94
C GLY A 297 -3.50 5.07 13.40
N LEU A 298 -3.92 3.80 13.45
CA LEU A 298 -5.29 3.41 13.06
C LEU A 298 -6.35 4.17 13.87
N ALA A 299 -6.17 4.30 15.19
CA ALA A 299 -7.10 5.04 16.04
C ALA A 299 -7.16 6.53 15.68
N ALA A 300 -6.00 7.15 15.41
CA ALA A 300 -5.92 8.53 14.95
C ALA A 300 -6.60 8.70 13.58
N PHE A 301 -6.41 7.75 12.66
CA PHE A 301 -7.01 7.75 11.33
C PHE A 301 -8.53 7.66 11.41
N VAL A 302 -9.08 6.71 12.18
CA VAL A 302 -10.53 6.59 12.42
C VAL A 302 -11.11 7.90 12.98
N ALA A 303 -10.41 8.53 13.92
CA ALA A 303 -10.83 9.82 14.49
C ALA A 303 -10.77 10.96 13.45
N ALA A 304 -9.72 11.02 12.64
CA ALA A 304 -9.55 12.01 11.58
C ALA A 304 -10.65 11.94 10.51
N LEU A 305 -11.16 10.74 10.23
CA LEU A 305 -12.30 10.51 9.34
C LEU A 305 -13.66 10.89 9.97
N GLY A 306 -13.70 11.28 11.25
CA GLY A 306 -14.93 11.58 11.99
C GLY A 306 -15.75 10.34 12.35
N LEU A 307 -15.17 9.15 12.28
CA LEU A 307 -15.84 7.90 12.62
C LEU A 307 -15.97 7.70 14.15
N PRO A 308 -16.98 6.98 14.64
CA PRO A 308 -17.11 6.68 16.06
C PRO A 308 -15.92 5.86 16.58
N ALA A 309 -15.44 6.16 17.79
CA ALA A 309 -14.33 5.41 18.42
C ALA A 309 -14.60 3.91 18.56
N THR A 310 -15.89 3.50 18.61
CA THR A 310 -16.30 2.10 18.60
C THR A 310 -15.85 1.35 17.35
N VAL A 311 -15.61 2.04 16.22
CA VAL A 311 -15.01 1.43 15.02
C VAL A 311 -13.62 0.87 15.35
N THR A 312 -12.76 1.65 16.01
CA THR A 312 -11.46 1.18 16.48
C THR A 312 -11.59 0.05 17.50
N GLU A 313 -12.61 0.08 18.37
CA GLU A 313 -12.85 -1.00 19.32
C GLU A 313 -13.23 -2.31 18.63
N VAL A 314 -14.05 -2.26 17.58
CA VAL A 314 -14.42 -3.43 16.76
C VAL A 314 -13.20 -3.96 16.00
N LEU A 315 -12.45 -3.09 15.33
CA LEU A 315 -11.24 -3.45 14.58
C LEU A 315 -10.17 -4.09 15.47
N GLU A 316 -9.98 -3.56 16.68
CA GLU A 316 -9.03 -4.11 17.66
C GLU A 316 -9.60 -5.29 18.49
N GLY A 317 -10.79 -5.79 18.15
CA GLY A 317 -11.40 -6.94 18.84
C GLY A 317 -11.83 -6.67 20.29
N ARG A 318 -11.93 -5.40 20.70
CA ARG A 318 -12.38 -4.97 22.02
C ARG A 318 -13.90 -4.82 22.12
N ALA A 319 -14.60 -4.78 20.99
CA ALA A 319 -16.05 -4.75 20.88
C ALA A 319 -16.55 -5.67 19.76
N ASP A 320 -17.78 -6.15 19.90
CA ASP A 320 -18.50 -6.87 18.83
C ASP A 320 -19.05 -5.87 17.80
N PRO A 321 -19.11 -6.21 16.49
CA PRO A 321 -19.74 -5.35 15.48
C PRO A 321 -21.15 -4.85 15.84
N GLY A 322 -21.94 -5.64 16.56
CA GLY A 322 -23.26 -5.26 17.07
C GLY A 322 -23.25 -4.12 18.09
N GLY A 323 -22.08 -3.76 18.62
CA GLY A 323 -21.86 -2.61 19.49
C GLY A 323 -21.84 -1.26 18.76
N LEU A 324 -21.77 -1.25 17.42
CA LEU A 324 -21.81 -0.01 16.65
C LEU A 324 -23.14 0.74 16.88
N PRO A 325 -23.13 2.08 16.99
CA PRO A 325 -24.36 2.85 17.18
C PRO A 325 -25.38 2.61 16.07
N GLY A 326 -26.57 2.12 16.41
CA GLY A 326 -27.62 1.82 15.43
C GLY A 326 -27.40 0.55 14.61
N ALA A 327 -26.48 -0.33 15.04
CA ALA A 327 -26.15 -1.58 14.38
C ALA A 327 -27.37 -2.51 14.15
N ARG A 328 -27.37 -3.18 13.00
CA ARG A 328 -28.27 -4.27 12.65
C ARG A 328 -27.46 -5.42 12.06
N ALA A 329 -27.63 -6.61 12.63
CA ALA A 329 -27.01 -7.82 12.12
C ALA A 329 -27.86 -8.44 11.01
N HIS A 330 -27.19 -8.94 9.98
CA HIS A 330 -27.77 -9.63 8.83
C HIS A 330 -27.08 -10.97 8.68
N GLU A 331 -27.84 -12.05 8.84
CA GLU A 331 -27.32 -13.41 8.69
C GLU A 331 -27.25 -13.81 7.21
N ALA A 332 -26.31 -14.69 6.88
CA ALA A 332 -26.26 -15.31 5.56
C ALA A 332 -27.50 -16.18 5.31
N GLU A 333 -28.15 -15.99 4.18
CA GLU A 333 -29.21 -16.90 3.75
C GLU A 333 -28.58 -18.22 3.25
N ARG A 334 -29.10 -19.36 3.72
CA ARG A 334 -28.67 -20.70 3.30
C ARG A 334 -29.37 -21.17 2.03
#